data_AF-Q95WD2-F1
#
_entry.id   AF-Q95WD2-F1
#
_cell.length_a   1.000
_cell.length_b   1.000
_cell.length_c   1.000
_cell.angle_alpha   90.00
_cell.angle_beta   90.00
_cell.angle_gamma   90.00
#
_symmetry.space_group_name_H-M   'P 1'
#
loop_
_entity.id
_entity.type
_entity.pdbx_description
1 polymer ?
#
loop_
_entity_poly.entity_id
_entity_poly.type
_entity_poly.pdbx_seq_one_letter_code
_entity_poly.pdbx_strand_id
1 'polypeptide(L)'
;MNSLLIIAACLALIGTVWAKEGYIVNYHTGCKYECFKLGDNDYCLRECKLRHGKGSGGYCYAFGCWCTHLYEQAVVWPLPKKKCNGK
;
A
#
# COMPACT_ATOMS: atom_id res chain seq x y z
N MET A 1 34.04 3.49 -20.15
CA MET A 1 33.45 2.35 -19.40
C MET A 1 32.55 2.79 -18.23
N ASN A 2 32.59 4.05 -17.76
CA ASN A 2 31.79 4.48 -16.60
C ASN A 2 30.31 4.76 -16.93
N SER A 3 29.99 5.20 -18.15
CA SER A 3 28.61 5.63 -18.48
C SER A 3 27.61 4.48 -18.52
N LEU A 4 28.01 3.29 -18.99
CA LEU A 4 27.14 2.12 -19.06
C LEU A 4 26.77 1.60 -17.66
N LEU A 5 27.71 1.66 -16.71
CA LEU A 5 27.48 1.24 -15.33
C LEU A 5 26.48 2.17 -14.62
N ILE A 6 26.55 3.47 -14.87
CA ILE A 6 25.60 4.45 -14.29
C ILE A 6 24.19 4.19 -14.85
N ILE A 7 24.04 3.98 -16.16
CA ILE A 7 22.75 3.70 -16.79
C ILE A 7 22.15 2.39 -16.24
N ALA A 8 22.96 1.34 -16.13
CA ALA A 8 22.53 0.05 -15.57
C ALA A 8 22.08 0.18 -14.10
N ALA A 9 22.80 0.96 -13.28
CA ALA A 9 22.42 1.22 -11.90
C ALA A 9 21.08 2.00 -11.80
N CYS A 10 20.88 3.02 -12.64
CA CYS A 10 19.62 3.76 -12.69
C CYS A 10 18.42 2.88 -13.11
N LEU A 11 18.60 2.02 -14.12
CA LEU A 11 17.55 1.10 -14.56
C LEU A 11 17.24 0.03 -13.51
N ALA A 12 18.25 -0.46 -12.78
CA ALA A 12 18.03 -1.37 -11.66
C ALA A 12 17.23 -0.72 -10.52
N LEU A 13 17.42 0.59 -10.27
CA LEU A 13 16.64 1.35 -9.30
C LEU A 13 15.19 1.57 -9.75
N ILE A 14 14.92 1.70 -11.05
CA ILE A 14 13.56 1.91 -11.58
C ILE A 14 12.82 0.58 -11.73
N GLY A 15 13.48 -0.47 -12.22
CA GLY A 15 12.87 -1.78 -12.53
C GLY A 15 12.51 -2.63 -11.31
N THR A 16 13.03 -2.28 -10.14
CA THR A 16 12.70 -2.92 -8.85
C THR A 16 11.53 -2.25 -8.13
N VAL A 17 10.97 -1.16 -8.68
CA VAL A 17 9.78 -0.50 -8.12
C VAL A 17 8.52 -1.23 -8.59
N TRP A 18 8.42 -2.52 -8.26
CA TRP A 18 7.13 -3.18 -8.23
C TRP A 18 6.38 -2.60 -7.05
N ALA A 19 5.50 -1.64 -7.33
CA ALA A 19 4.87 -0.89 -6.26
C ALA A 19 4.06 -1.85 -5.38
N LYS A 20 4.49 -1.95 -4.13
CA LYS A 20 3.83 -2.77 -3.12
C LYS A 20 2.34 -2.43 -3.04
N GLU A 21 1.54 -3.44 -2.79
CA GLU A 21 0.11 -3.31 -2.57
C GLU A 21 -0.30 -4.00 -1.27
N GLY A 22 -1.45 -3.61 -0.73
CA GLY A 22 -2.00 -4.30 0.42
C GLY A 22 -3.16 -3.56 1.09
N TYR A 23 -3.82 -4.24 2.01
CA TYR A 23 -4.91 -3.64 2.77
C TYR A 23 -4.38 -2.64 3.80
N ILE A 24 -5.12 -1.54 3.97
CA ILE A 24 -4.90 -0.63 5.10
C ILE A 24 -5.11 -1.39 6.40
N VAL A 25 -4.19 -1.22 7.34
CA VAL A 25 -4.31 -1.78 8.69
C VAL A 25 -4.35 -0.68 9.75
N ASN A 26 -5.22 -0.86 10.75
CA ASN A 26 -5.18 -0.08 11.97
C ASN A 26 -4.09 -0.66 12.91
N TYR A 27 -3.04 0.11 13.18
CA TYR A 27 -1.94 -0.33 14.07
C TYR A 27 -2.40 -0.65 15.50
N HIS A 28 -3.49 -0.04 15.97
CA HIS A 28 -4.02 -0.23 17.32
C HIS A 28 -4.91 -1.47 17.45
N THR A 29 -5.66 -1.86 16.42
CA THR A 29 -6.55 -3.04 16.49
C THR A 29 -6.04 -4.24 15.70
N GLY A 30 -5.13 -4.03 14.74
CA GLY A 30 -4.67 -5.05 13.79
C GLY A 30 -5.70 -5.40 12.71
N CYS A 31 -6.82 -4.68 12.65
CA CYS A 31 -7.90 -4.92 11.71
C CYS A 31 -7.74 -4.09 10.43
N LYS A 32 -8.31 -4.59 9.35
CA LYS A 32 -8.39 -3.85 8.09
C LYS A 32 -9.40 -2.70 8.22
N TYR A 33 -9.23 -1.67 7.42
CA TYR A 33 -10.28 -0.67 7.23
C TYR A 33 -11.36 -1.22 6.33
N GLU A 34 -12.58 -1.28 6.84
CA GLU A 34 -13.74 -1.81 6.11
C GLU A 34 -14.29 -0.78 5.12
N CYS A 35 -14.90 -1.28 4.06
CA CYS A 35 -15.59 -0.47 3.06
C CYS A 35 -16.75 -1.28 2.47
N PHE A 36 -17.87 -0.61 2.18
CA PHE A 36 -19.09 -1.27 1.70
C PHE A 36 -19.27 -1.17 0.18
N LYS A 37 -18.88 -0.05 -0.42
CA LYS A 37 -18.94 0.15 -1.87
C LYS A 37 -17.70 -0.47 -2.51
N LEU A 38 -17.86 -1.64 -3.13
CA LEU A 38 -16.81 -2.36 -3.86
C LEU A 38 -16.34 -1.58 -5.10
N GLY A 39 -15.08 -1.79 -5.48
CA GLY A 39 -14.44 -1.07 -6.58
C GLY A 39 -14.06 0.36 -6.18
N ASP A 40 -14.31 1.32 -7.07
CA ASP A 40 -13.94 2.72 -6.88
C ASP A 40 -14.58 3.32 -5.62
N ASN A 41 -13.70 3.75 -4.70
CA ASN A 41 -14.10 4.12 -3.36
C ASN A 41 -13.25 5.30 -2.85
N ASP A 42 -13.86 6.49 -2.82
CA ASP A 42 -13.20 7.73 -2.38
C ASP A 42 -12.72 7.69 -0.93
N TYR A 43 -13.36 6.87 -0.09
CA TYR A 43 -12.93 6.67 1.28
C TYR A 43 -11.60 5.90 1.32
N CYS A 44 -11.51 4.78 0.60
CA CYS A 44 -10.26 4.02 0.52
C CYS A 44 -9.14 4.81 -0.16
N LEU A 45 -9.44 5.52 -1.25
CA LEU A 45 -8.46 6.39 -1.92
C LEU A 45 -7.88 7.45 -0.96
N ARG A 46 -8.75 8.12 -0.19
CA ARG A 46 -8.35 9.14 0.79
C ARG A 46 -7.52 8.55 1.91
N GLU A 47 -7.93 7.43 2.50
CA GLU A 47 -7.19 6.77 3.58
C GLU A 47 -5.83 6.27 3.11
N CYS A 48 -5.73 5.68 1.91
CA CYS A 48 -4.46 5.28 1.32
C CYS A 48 -3.52 6.47 1.15
N LYS A 49 -4.03 7.59 0.60
CA LYS A 49 -3.23 8.80 0.43
C LYS A 49 -2.80 9.44 1.74
N LEU A 50 -3.67 9.41 2.75
CA LEU A 50 -3.38 9.96 4.07
C LEU A 50 -2.27 9.17 4.78
N ARG A 51 -2.26 7.85 4.64
CA ARG A 51 -1.35 6.95 5.37
C ARG A 51 -0.05 6.66 4.64
N HIS A 52 -0.08 6.59 3.31
CA HIS A 52 1.05 6.18 2.49
C HIS A 52 1.56 7.28 1.55
N GLY A 53 0.92 8.44 1.54
CA GLY A 53 1.31 9.61 0.78
C GLY A 53 0.48 9.82 -0.49
N LYS A 54 0.57 11.03 -1.05
CA LYS A 54 -0.32 11.50 -2.13
C LYS A 54 -0.27 10.65 -3.42
N GLY A 55 0.83 9.92 -3.64
CA GLY A 55 1.03 9.05 -4.81
C GLY A 55 0.32 7.71 -4.73
N SER A 56 -0.20 7.32 -3.56
CA SER A 56 -0.89 6.04 -3.40
C SER A 56 -2.28 6.06 -4.04
N GLY A 57 -2.64 4.93 -4.65
CA GLY A 57 -3.99 4.62 -5.08
C GLY A 57 -4.76 3.88 -3.97
N GLY A 58 -6.08 3.81 -4.09
CA GLY A 58 -6.89 3.07 -3.16
C GLY A 58 -8.29 2.79 -3.68
N TYR A 59 -8.78 1.58 -3.45
CA TYR A 59 -10.13 1.14 -3.81
C TYR A 59 -10.64 0.12 -2.79
N CYS A 60 -11.92 -0.23 -2.86
CA CYS A 60 -12.53 -1.21 -1.97
C CYS A 60 -12.51 -2.60 -2.60
N TYR A 61 -11.80 -3.53 -1.98
CA TYR A 61 -11.68 -4.91 -2.43
C TYR A 61 -12.08 -5.87 -1.30
N ALA A 62 -12.98 -6.81 -1.57
CA ALA A 62 -13.46 -7.79 -0.59
C ALA A 62 -13.85 -7.17 0.78
N PHE A 63 -14.59 -6.05 0.73
CA PHE A 63 -15.02 -5.25 1.90
C PHE A 63 -13.88 -4.64 2.75
N GLY A 64 -12.66 -4.56 2.21
CA GLY A 64 -11.54 -3.87 2.83
C GLY A 64 -10.85 -2.87 1.90
N CYS A 65 -10.32 -1.78 2.45
CA CYS A 65 -9.58 -0.81 1.65
C CYS A 65 -8.22 -1.37 1.22
N TRP A 66 -8.04 -1.54 -0.09
CA TRP A 66 -6.80 -1.99 -0.73
C TRP A 66 -6.07 -0.78 -1.32
N CYS A 67 -4.81 -0.61 -0.94
CA CYS A 67 -3.96 0.44 -1.48
C CYS A 67 -3.01 -0.10 -2.53
N THR A 68 -2.76 0.72 -3.53
CA THR A 68 -1.84 0.46 -4.64
C THR A 68 -0.79 1.56 -4.71
N HIS A 69 0.28 1.33 -5.46
CA HIS A 69 1.35 2.31 -5.62
C HIS A 69 2.02 2.70 -4.28
N LEU A 70 2.25 1.71 -3.42
CA LEU A 70 2.93 1.93 -2.15
C LEU A 70 4.45 1.82 -2.32
N TYR A 71 5.18 2.49 -1.42
CA TYR A 71 6.62 2.29 -1.26
C TYR A 71 6.89 0.94 -0.55
N GLU A 72 8.04 0.33 -0.80
CA GLU A 72 8.39 -1.01 -0.30
C GLU A 72 8.23 -1.19 1.21
N GLN A 73 8.53 -0.15 1.98
CA GLN A 73 8.47 -0.14 3.44
C GLN A 73 7.04 0.09 4.00
N ALA A 74 6.04 0.29 3.13
CA ALA A 74 4.66 0.54 3.58
C ALA A 74 4.14 -0.65 4.40
N VAL A 75 3.63 -0.37 5.59
CA VAL A 75 3.03 -1.40 6.44
C VAL A 75 1.59 -1.63 5.99
N VAL A 76 1.29 -2.88 5.67
CA VAL A 76 -0.02 -3.33 5.19
C VAL A 76 -0.51 -4.49 6.07
N TRP A 77 -1.80 -4.80 6.01
CA TRP A 77 -2.34 -5.97 6.70
C TRP A 77 -1.86 -7.27 6.03
N PRO A 78 -1.55 -8.34 6.79
CA PRO A 78 -1.62 -8.46 8.25
C PRO A 78 -0.37 -7.94 8.98
N LEU A 79 -0.54 -7.49 10.22
CA LEU A 79 0.59 -7.11 11.07
C LEU A 79 1.31 -8.37 11.61
N PRO A 80 2.66 -8.46 11.54
CA PRO A 80 3.40 -9.66 11.91
C PRO A 80 3.19 -10.17 13.34
N LYS A 81 2.93 -9.27 14.29
CA LYS A 81 2.82 -9.58 15.73
C LYS A 81 1.47 -9.18 16.33
N LYS A 82 0.46 -8.94 15.50
CA LYS A 82 -0.84 -8.44 15.96
C LYS A 82 -1.97 -8.97 15.09
N LYS A 83 -2.73 -9.92 15.64
CA LYS A 83 -3.99 -10.36 15.05
C LYS A 83 -5.02 -9.24 15.17
N CYS A 84 -5.94 -9.16 14.21
CA CYS A 84 -7.10 -8.29 14.32
C CYS A 84 -7.88 -8.69 15.58
N ASN A 85 -8.00 -7.74 16.51
CA ASN A 85 -8.85 -7.82 17.66
C ASN A 85 -9.88 -6.71 17.52
N GLY A 86 -10.89 -6.98 16.69
CA GLY A 86 -12.11 -6.17 16.67
C GLY A 86 -12.83 -6.44 17.99
N LYS A 87 -13.10 -5.37 18.75
CA LYS A 87 -14.10 -5.43 19.81
C LYS A 87 -15.48 -5.32 19.19
#